data_AF-A0A967YRL3-F1
#
_entry.id   AF-A0A967YRL3-F1
#
_cell.length_a   1.000
_cell.length_b   1.000
_cell.length_c   1.000
_cell.angle_alpha   90.00
_cell.angle_beta   90.00
_cell.angle_gamma   90.00
#
_symmetry.space_group_name_H-M   'P 1'
#
loop_
_entity.id
_entity.type
_entity.pdbx_description
1 polymer ?
#
loop_
_entity_poly.entity_id
_entity_poly.type
_entity_poly.pdbx_seq_one_letter_code
_entity_poly.pdbx_strand_id
1 'polypeptide(L)'
;MKPRNVHLFFFLIILLMLSVRNVFAHAPDKPTDNESLATAYTISDPAKSWAIYAELHEGGEAQYYKFDLPQNERLLVQLFVPTSEKSSFVPNLVVMGPGITSQDAVPEYVEIVEAVGVMLLAGERSSSPTYEPFTPSSFYEIAILDQEASDGGTYHVAVYESSQGGHYGLAIGYKEQFGLDEFIRIPIDVIGIHQWEGQSLLFILS
;
A
#
# COMPACT_ATOMS: atom_id res chain seq x y z
N MET A 1 -55.14 -1.53 -6.58
CA MET A 1 -53.81 -1.81 -7.16
C MET A 1 -52.99 -2.60 -6.15
N LYS A 2 -52.44 -3.76 -6.54
CA LYS A 2 -51.82 -4.74 -5.62
C LYS A 2 -50.42 -4.24 -5.18
N PRO A 3 -50.02 -4.32 -3.90
CA PRO A 3 -48.71 -3.89 -3.38
C PRO A 3 -47.55 -4.82 -3.79
N ARG A 4 -47.62 -5.46 -4.95
CA ARG A 4 -46.64 -6.47 -5.41
C ARG A 4 -45.25 -5.88 -5.64
N ASN A 5 -45.16 -4.56 -5.83
CA ASN A 5 -43.91 -3.86 -6.09
C ASN A 5 -43.17 -3.44 -4.82
N VAL A 6 -43.85 -3.29 -3.68
CA VAL A 6 -43.21 -2.88 -2.42
C VAL A 6 -42.34 -4.01 -1.87
N HIS A 7 -42.87 -5.22 -1.84
CA HIS A 7 -42.10 -6.39 -1.40
C HIS A 7 -40.94 -6.71 -2.35
N LEU A 8 -41.12 -6.51 -3.66
CA LEU A 8 -40.05 -6.68 -4.64
C LEU A 8 -38.96 -5.62 -4.48
N PHE A 9 -39.34 -4.37 -4.18
CA PHE A 9 -38.40 -3.28 -3.92
C PHE A 9 -37.59 -3.53 -2.64
N PHE A 10 -38.24 -3.91 -1.53
CA PHE A 10 -37.54 -4.28 -0.30
C PHE A 10 -36.66 -5.51 -0.48
N PHE A 11 -37.14 -6.53 -1.21
CA PHE A 11 -36.34 -7.72 -1.52
C PHE A 11 -35.13 -7.37 -2.38
N LEU A 12 -35.26 -6.47 -3.36
CA LEU A 12 -34.16 -6.00 -4.19
C LEU A 12 -33.15 -5.17 -3.38
N ILE A 13 -33.62 -4.33 -2.46
CA ILE A 13 -32.74 -3.60 -1.52
C ILE A 13 -31.98 -4.57 -0.63
N ILE A 14 -32.66 -5.59 -0.08
CA ILE A 14 -32.01 -6.62 0.75
C ILE A 14 -31.00 -7.41 -0.09
N LEU A 15 -31.33 -7.79 -1.32
CA LEU A 15 -30.41 -8.48 -2.22
C LEU A 15 -29.20 -7.60 -2.60
N LEU A 16 -29.40 -6.29 -2.77
CA LEU A 16 -28.35 -5.31 -3.01
C LEU A 16 -27.44 -5.15 -1.79
N MET A 17 -28.03 -5.06 -0.59
CA MET A 17 -27.30 -5.03 0.69
C MET A 17 -26.56 -6.34 0.98
N LEU A 18 -27.03 -7.47 0.46
CA LEU A 18 -26.36 -8.78 0.57
C LEU A 18 -25.30 -9.01 -0.53
N SER A 19 -25.27 -8.19 -1.58
CA SER A 19 -24.28 -8.28 -2.67
C SER A 19 -23.15 -7.28 -2.55
N VAL A 20 -23.24 -6.32 -1.62
CA VAL A 20 -22.06 -5.61 -1.12
C VAL A 20 -21.21 -6.64 -0.38
N ARG A 21 -20.17 -7.16 -1.03
CA ARG A 21 -19.11 -7.82 -0.30
C ARG A 21 -18.58 -6.75 0.67
N ASN A 22 -18.60 -7.04 1.97
CA ASN A 22 -17.77 -6.31 2.92
C ASN A 22 -16.34 -6.75 2.64
N VAL A 23 -15.80 -6.19 1.57
CA VAL A 23 -14.38 -5.99 1.46
C VAL A 23 -14.22 -4.97 2.66
N PHE A 24 -13.18 -5.01 3.50
CA PHE A 24 -12.84 -3.84 4.34
C PHE A 24 -11.41 -3.41 3.97
N ALA A 25 -11.11 -2.11 3.90
CA ALA A 25 -9.74 -1.62 3.81
C ALA A 25 -9.29 -1.10 5.18
N HIS A 26 -7.98 -1.18 5.44
CA HIS A 26 -7.38 -0.71 6.67
C HIS A 26 -7.33 0.82 6.75
N ALA A 27 -7.23 1.31 7.99
CA ALA A 27 -6.88 2.69 8.28
C ALA A 27 -5.47 2.98 7.74
N PRO A 28 -5.24 4.07 6.98
CA PRO A 28 -3.93 4.44 6.49
C PRO A 28 -3.05 4.85 7.66
N ASP A 29 -2.06 4.03 7.99
CA ASP A 29 -0.94 4.49 8.79
C ASP A 29 -0.12 5.46 7.94
N LYS A 30 0.19 6.63 8.52
CA LYS A 30 1.11 7.62 7.96
C LYS A 30 2.39 7.57 8.79
N PRO A 31 3.41 6.82 8.35
CA PRO A 31 4.72 6.86 8.96
C PRO A 31 5.23 8.29 9.05
N THR A 32 5.88 8.62 10.16
CA THR A 32 6.69 9.83 10.32
C THR A 32 8.10 9.39 10.67
N ASP A 33 9.10 10.10 10.14
CA ASP A 33 10.51 9.93 10.48
C ASP A 33 11.13 8.57 10.08
N ASN A 34 10.58 7.86 9.09
CA ASN A 34 11.10 6.55 8.64
C ASN A 34 12.18 6.64 7.54
N GLU A 35 13.00 7.69 7.57
CA GLU A 35 14.00 8.03 6.54
C GLU A 35 15.36 7.32 6.70
N SER A 36 15.47 6.35 7.61
CA SER A 36 16.67 5.52 7.78
C SER A 36 16.28 4.07 8.16
N LEU A 37 17.20 3.11 8.00
CA LEU A 37 16.99 1.74 8.49
C LEU A 37 16.77 1.69 10.00
N ALA A 38 17.45 2.58 10.75
CA ALA A 38 17.31 2.66 12.20
C ALA A 38 15.90 3.07 12.64
N THR A 39 15.24 3.92 11.83
CA THR A 39 13.88 4.42 12.09
C THR A 39 12.81 3.75 11.22
N ALA A 40 13.16 2.68 10.50
CA ALA A 40 12.25 1.98 9.60
C ALA A 40 10.91 1.66 10.27
N TYR A 41 9.83 2.05 9.60
CA TYR A 41 8.48 1.90 10.11
C TYR A 41 8.15 0.41 10.26
N THR A 42 7.70 0.01 11.44
CA THR A 42 7.43 -1.41 11.74
C THR A 42 6.00 -1.77 11.36
N ILE A 43 5.86 -2.63 10.36
CA ILE A 43 4.57 -3.15 9.91
C ILE A 43 4.25 -4.39 10.74
N SER A 44 3.21 -4.28 11.55
CA SER A 44 2.75 -5.36 12.43
C SER A 44 1.87 -6.32 11.64
N ASP A 45 2.01 -7.64 11.84
CA ASP A 45 1.23 -8.67 11.11
C ASP A 45 1.27 -8.51 9.57
N PRO A 46 2.41 -8.79 8.91
CA PRO A 46 2.57 -8.60 7.47
C PRO A 46 1.75 -9.59 6.62
N ALA A 47 1.08 -10.57 7.22
CA ALA A 47 0.15 -11.42 6.48
C ALA A 47 -1.20 -10.72 6.26
N LYS A 48 -1.58 -9.82 7.17
CA LYS A 48 -2.73 -8.92 7.05
C LYS A 48 -2.46 -7.88 5.96
N SER A 49 -3.47 -7.52 5.17
CA SER A 49 -3.31 -6.69 3.96
C SER A 49 -3.17 -5.20 4.29
N TRP A 50 -1.99 -4.71 4.65
CA TRP A 50 -1.73 -3.30 4.90
C TRP A 50 -1.66 -2.48 3.60
N ALA A 51 -2.15 -1.25 3.63
CA ALA A 51 -1.85 -0.22 2.64
C ALA A 51 -1.39 1.05 3.37
N ILE A 52 -0.12 1.39 3.18
CA ILE A 52 0.51 2.58 3.72
C ILE A 52 0.48 3.66 2.66
N TYR A 53 0.12 4.88 3.04
CA TYR A 53 0.06 6.03 2.15
C TYR A 53 1.06 7.07 2.63
N ALA A 54 2.06 7.36 1.81
CA ALA A 54 3.21 8.16 2.18
C ALA A 54 3.61 9.14 1.07
N GLU A 55 4.58 9.98 1.37
CA GLU A 55 5.13 10.98 0.46
C GLU A 55 6.66 10.89 0.53
N LEU A 56 7.31 10.96 -0.62
CA LEU A 56 8.71 11.37 -0.72
C LEU A 56 8.71 12.90 -0.87
N HIS A 57 9.39 13.62 0.02
CA HIS A 57 9.38 15.08 0.02
C HIS A 57 10.22 15.65 -1.13
N GLU A 58 11.37 15.04 -1.42
CA GLU A 58 12.24 15.41 -2.53
C GLU A 58 12.87 14.20 -3.23
N GLY A 59 13.69 14.47 -4.26
CA GLY A 59 14.49 13.43 -4.91
C GLY A 59 15.77 13.18 -4.14
N GLY A 60 16.25 11.93 -4.14
CA GLY A 60 17.48 11.56 -3.43
C GLY A 60 17.27 11.24 -1.96
N GLU A 61 16.01 11.08 -1.53
CA GLU A 61 15.66 10.51 -0.22
C GLU A 61 15.12 9.08 -0.38
N ALA A 62 15.02 8.37 0.74
CA ALA A 62 14.42 7.04 0.83
C ALA A 62 13.61 6.91 2.13
N GLN A 63 12.52 6.17 2.06
CA GLN A 63 11.66 5.84 3.20
C GLN A 63 11.70 4.32 3.43
N TYR A 64 11.83 3.91 4.70
CA TYR A 64 12.13 2.54 5.09
C TYR A 64 11.01 1.93 5.92
N TYR A 65 10.81 0.64 5.70
CA TYR A 65 9.80 -0.20 6.34
C TYR A 65 10.42 -1.53 6.74
N LYS A 66 9.89 -2.15 7.79
CA LYS A 66 10.33 -3.49 8.21
C LYS A 66 9.20 -4.34 8.74
N PHE A 67 9.32 -5.65 8.56
CA PHE A 67 8.38 -6.63 9.05
C PHE A 67 9.03 -8.01 9.14
N ASP A 68 8.48 -8.87 10.00
CA ASP A 68 8.96 -10.25 10.19
C ASP A 68 8.07 -11.24 9.46
N LEU A 69 8.66 -12.08 8.61
CA LEU A 69 7.96 -13.20 7.96
C LEU A 69 8.50 -14.55 8.41
N PRO A 70 7.63 -15.54 8.68
CA PRO A 70 8.08 -16.92 8.80
C PRO A 70 8.53 -17.48 7.45
N GLN A 71 9.35 -18.53 7.51
CA GLN A 71 9.77 -19.26 6.31
C GLN A 71 8.54 -19.84 5.59
N ASN A 72 8.57 -19.80 4.25
CA ASN A 72 7.50 -20.22 3.34
C ASN A 72 6.19 -19.41 3.46
N GLU A 73 6.18 -18.30 4.20
CA GLU A 73 5.07 -17.34 4.13
C GLU A 73 5.18 -16.52 2.85
N ARG A 74 4.05 -16.06 2.32
CA ARG A 74 4.02 -15.23 1.11
C ARG A 74 4.55 -13.82 1.42
N LEU A 75 5.67 -13.48 0.80
CA LEU A 75 6.21 -12.13 0.71
C LEU A 75 5.52 -11.41 -0.46
N LEU A 76 4.51 -10.62 -0.13
CA LEU A 76 3.80 -9.74 -1.07
C LEU A 76 4.06 -8.29 -0.69
N VAL A 77 4.74 -7.55 -1.58
CA VAL A 77 5.00 -6.12 -1.45
C VAL A 77 4.68 -5.46 -2.77
N GLN A 78 3.79 -4.47 -2.76
CA GLN A 78 3.36 -3.74 -3.95
C GLN A 78 3.54 -2.24 -3.72
N LEU A 79 4.25 -1.59 -4.65
CA LEU A 79 4.41 -0.15 -4.72
C LEU A 79 3.47 0.40 -5.78
N PHE A 80 2.74 1.45 -5.43
CA PHE A 80 1.81 2.13 -6.32
C PHE A 80 1.82 3.65 -6.12
N VAL A 81 1.22 4.38 -7.04
CA VAL A 81 1.08 5.85 -6.98
C VAL A 81 -0.34 6.25 -7.37
N PRO A 82 -0.91 7.33 -6.80
CA PRO A 82 -2.26 7.75 -7.14
C PRO A 82 -2.33 8.25 -8.59
N THR A 83 -3.51 8.17 -9.21
CA THR A 83 -3.72 8.64 -10.59
C THR A 83 -3.54 10.15 -10.78
N SER A 84 -3.61 10.92 -9.69
CA SER A 84 -3.31 12.35 -9.67
C SER A 84 -1.82 12.67 -9.70
N GLU A 85 -0.95 11.69 -9.45
CA GLU A 85 0.49 11.89 -9.39
C GLU A 85 1.09 12.08 -10.79
N LYS A 86 2.16 12.87 -10.88
CA LYS A 86 2.84 13.18 -12.13
C LYS A 86 3.37 11.91 -12.80
N SER A 87 3.21 11.82 -14.12
CA SER A 87 3.72 10.70 -14.92
C SER A 87 5.25 10.56 -14.89
N SER A 88 5.98 11.62 -14.52
CA SER A 88 7.43 11.57 -14.31
C SER A 88 7.82 10.93 -12.98
N PHE A 89 6.93 10.87 -11.98
CA PHE A 89 7.24 10.27 -10.69
C PHE A 89 7.03 8.76 -10.79
N VAL A 90 8.14 8.03 -10.78
CA VAL A 90 8.20 6.57 -10.88
C VAL A 90 9.20 6.09 -9.83
N PRO A 91 8.76 5.91 -8.57
CA PRO A 91 9.65 5.49 -7.49
C PRO A 91 10.12 4.04 -7.70
N ASN A 92 11.25 3.69 -7.11
CA ASN A 92 11.80 2.35 -7.09
C ASN A 92 11.54 1.68 -5.74
N LEU A 93 11.51 0.35 -5.77
CA LEU A 93 11.32 -0.48 -4.58
C LEU A 93 12.56 -1.33 -4.36
N VAL A 94 13.11 -1.31 -3.15
CA VAL A 94 14.19 -2.21 -2.72
C VAL A 94 13.65 -3.13 -1.65
N VAL A 95 13.88 -4.43 -1.81
CA VAL A 95 13.56 -5.44 -0.80
C VAL A 95 14.84 -6.09 -0.32
N MET A 96 15.04 -6.08 1.00
CA MET A 96 16.23 -6.59 1.68
C MET A 96 15.81 -7.62 2.72
N GLY A 97 16.47 -8.77 2.77
CA GLY A 97 16.10 -9.78 3.75
C GLY A 97 16.71 -11.16 3.52
N PRO A 98 16.43 -12.09 4.45
CA PRO A 98 16.93 -13.44 4.37
C PRO A 98 16.35 -14.18 3.15
N GLY A 99 17.10 -15.12 2.59
CA GLY A 99 16.72 -15.88 1.39
C GLY A 99 16.72 -15.09 0.07
N ILE A 100 16.85 -13.76 0.10
CA ILE A 100 17.12 -12.97 -1.11
C ILE A 100 18.56 -13.24 -1.55
N THR A 101 18.74 -13.62 -2.81
CA THR A 101 20.07 -14.00 -3.36
C THR A 101 20.70 -12.92 -4.21
N SER A 102 19.91 -11.96 -4.70
CA SER A 102 20.40 -10.80 -5.43
C SER A 102 21.24 -9.88 -4.52
N GLN A 103 22.14 -9.15 -5.16
CA GLN A 103 22.98 -8.12 -4.54
C GLN A 103 22.98 -6.92 -5.48
N ASP A 104 21.77 -6.43 -5.77
CA ASP A 104 21.59 -5.35 -6.74
C ASP A 104 22.19 -4.05 -6.20
N ALA A 105 22.85 -3.30 -7.07
CA ALA A 105 23.36 -1.99 -6.71
C ALA A 105 22.21 -0.99 -6.53
N VAL A 106 22.25 -0.24 -5.44
CA VAL A 106 21.32 0.86 -5.14
C VAL A 106 22.10 2.18 -5.03
N PRO A 107 21.46 3.35 -5.16
CA PRO A 107 22.12 4.64 -4.96
C PRO A 107 22.74 4.76 -3.56
N GLU A 108 23.82 5.55 -3.43
CA GLU A 108 24.59 5.71 -2.18
C GLU A 108 23.76 6.24 -0.99
N TYR A 109 22.71 7.02 -1.27
CA TYR A 109 21.80 7.55 -0.25
C TYR A 109 20.77 6.52 0.25
N VAL A 110 20.69 5.34 -0.39
CA VAL A 110 19.82 4.24 0.06
C VAL A 110 20.64 3.32 0.95
N GLU A 111 20.32 3.31 2.23
CA GLU A 111 20.91 2.44 3.23
C GLU A 111 20.57 0.98 2.95
N ILE A 112 21.57 0.11 3.09
CA ILE A 112 21.43 -1.35 2.91
C ILE A 112 21.66 -2.09 4.22
N VAL A 113 20.86 -3.13 4.47
CA VAL A 113 21.10 -4.04 5.59
C VAL A 113 22.29 -4.92 5.25
N GLU A 114 23.33 -4.89 6.09
CA GLU A 114 24.50 -5.73 5.89
C GLU A 114 24.17 -7.23 6.02
N ALA A 115 24.91 -8.07 5.30
CA ALA A 115 24.84 -9.53 5.37
C ALA A 115 23.50 -10.19 5.01
N VAL A 116 22.59 -9.47 4.32
CA VAL A 116 21.40 -10.03 3.68
C VAL A 116 21.41 -9.76 2.17
N GLY A 117 20.48 -10.37 1.43
CA GLY A 117 20.31 -10.08 0.01
C GLY A 117 19.59 -8.75 -0.22
N VAL A 118 19.87 -8.12 -1.36
CA VAL A 118 19.28 -6.86 -1.80
C VAL A 118 18.70 -7.05 -3.20
N MET A 119 17.40 -6.82 -3.35
CA MET A 119 16.68 -6.89 -4.62
C MET A 119 16.14 -5.51 -4.99
N LEU A 120 16.55 -4.98 -6.13
CA LEU A 120 16.01 -3.75 -6.69
C LEU A 120 14.92 -4.08 -7.72
N LEU A 121 13.69 -3.67 -7.42
CA LEU A 121 12.60 -3.62 -8.38
C LEU A 121 12.52 -2.20 -8.92
N ALA A 122 13.12 -2.00 -10.10
CA ALA A 122 13.02 -0.74 -10.82
C ALA A 122 11.55 -0.43 -11.13
N GLY A 123 11.12 0.79 -10.83
CA GLY A 123 9.73 1.19 -11.03
C GLY A 123 9.34 1.23 -12.50
N GLU A 124 8.21 0.62 -12.84
CA GLU A 124 7.59 0.72 -14.14
C GLU A 124 6.09 1.02 -13.96
N ARG A 125 5.65 2.21 -14.38
CA ARG A 125 4.25 2.59 -14.26
C ARG A 125 3.39 1.75 -15.20
N SER A 126 2.38 1.08 -14.65
CA SER A 126 1.40 0.32 -15.44
C SER A 126 0.71 1.18 -16.52
N SER A 127 0.37 0.56 -17.65
CA SER A 127 -0.28 1.27 -18.77
C SER A 127 -1.70 1.74 -18.47
N SER A 128 -2.34 1.14 -17.47
CA SER A 128 -3.70 1.44 -17.04
C SER A 128 -3.81 1.44 -15.52
N PRO A 129 -4.64 2.32 -14.95
CA PRO A 129 -4.85 2.34 -13.50
C PRO A 129 -5.73 1.17 -13.04
N THR A 130 -5.54 0.79 -11.78
CA THR A 130 -6.38 -0.17 -11.06
C THR A 130 -7.33 0.60 -10.16
N TYR A 131 -8.60 0.18 -10.14
CA TYR A 131 -9.61 0.75 -9.25
C TYR A 131 -9.64 0.01 -7.92
N GLU A 132 -9.62 0.77 -6.83
CA GLU A 132 -9.70 0.28 -5.46
C GLU A 132 -11.09 0.62 -4.90
N PRO A 133 -11.90 -0.39 -4.53
CA PRO A 133 -13.31 -0.19 -4.22
C PRO A 133 -13.60 0.32 -2.81
N PHE A 134 -12.61 0.38 -1.93
CA PHE A 134 -12.78 0.71 -0.51
C PHE A 134 -12.68 2.17 -0.17
N THR A 135 -11.68 2.79 -0.77
CA THR A 135 -11.35 4.18 -0.65
C THR A 135 -11.82 4.93 -1.91
N PRO A 136 -12.81 4.38 -2.63
CA PRO A 136 -13.10 4.64 -4.05
C PRO A 136 -12.01 5.41 -4.81
N SER A 137 -10.85 4.78 -4.99
CA SER A 137 -9.66 5.42 -5.55
C SER A 137 -9.16 4.69 -6.80
N SER A 138 -8.22 5.32 -7.50
CA SER A 138 -7.50 4.65 -8.59
C SER A 138 -6.02 4.98 -8.54
N PHE A 139 -5.21 3.94 -8.71
CA PHE A 139 -3.75 4.01 -8.64
C PHE A 139 -3.10 3.34 -9.85
N TYR A 140 -1.87 3.71 -10.13
CA TYR A 140 -1.00 2.96 -11.03
C TYR A 140 -0.07 2.07 -10.21
N GLU A 141 0.01 0.79 -10.58
CA GLU A 141 1.05 -0.09 -10.04
C GLU A 141 2.41 0.35 -10.61
N ILE A 142 3.43 0.33 -9.75
CA ILE A 142 4.81 0.72 -10.09
C ILE A 142 5.77 -0.48 -9.98
N ALA A 143 5.65 -1.27 -8.92
CA ALA A 143 6.48 -2.46 -8.73
C ALA A 143 5.75 -3.45 -7.83
N ILE A 144 5.96 -4.75 -8.06
CA ILE A 144 5.40 -5.81 -7.22
C ILE A 144 6.40 -6.95 -7.05
N LEU A 145 6.58 -7.37 -5.80
CA LEU A 145 7.22 -8.63 -5.44
C LEU A 145 6.16 -9.55 -4.86
N ASP A 146 5.98 -10.72 -5.46
CA ASP A 146 5.03 -11.74 -5.01
C ASP A 146 5.69 -13.12 -5.10
N GLN A 147 6.23 -13.59 -3.98
CA GLN A 147 6.90 -14.89 -3.89
C GLN A 147 6.81 -15.47 -2.48
N GLU A 148 7.21 -16.71 -2.30
CA GLU A 148 7.39 -17.30 -0.98
C GLU A 148 8.73 -16.86 -0.36
N ALA A 149 8.72 -16.51 0.92
CA ALA A 149 9.92 -16.23 1.70
C ALA A 149 10.73 -17.52 1.86
N SER A 150 11.88 -17.60 1.17
CA SER A 150 12.72 -18.81 1.19
C SER A 150 13.26 -19.12 2.60
N ASP A 151 13.52 -18.06 3.38
CA ASP A 151 13.98 -18.11 4.76
C ASP A 151 13.09 -17.20 5.63
N GLY A 152 12.92 -17.56 6.90
CA GLY A 152 12.21 -16.71 7.86
C GLY A 152 13.13 -15.64 8.47
N GLY A 153 12.56 -14.49 8.79
CA GLY A 153 13.25 -13.41 9.50
C GLY A 153 12.71 -12.03 9.15
N THR A 154 13.51 -11.01 9.48
CA THR A 154 13.16 -9.61 9.25
C THR A 154 13.49 -9.20 7.82
N TYR A 155 12.48 -8.72 7.11
CA TYR A 155 12.60 -8.07 5.82
C TYR A 155 12.54 -6.55 6.02
N HIS A 156 13.34 -5.84 5.22
CA HIS A 156 13.30 -4.39 5.10
C HIS A 156 12.92 -4.02 3.68
N VAL A 157 12.13 -2.96 3.54
CA VAL A 157 11.74 -2.39 2.27
C VAL A 157 12.12 -0.93 2.26
N ALA A 158 12.72 -0.46 1.16
CA ALA A 158 12.98 0.95 0.93
C ALA A 158 12.27 1.41 -0.34
N VAL A 159 11.64 2.58 -0.27
CA VAL A 159 11.06 3.27 -1.43
C VAL A 159 11.84 4.55 -1.66
N TYR A 160 12.26 4.79 -2.91
CA TYR A 160 13.03 5.99 -3.25
C TYR A 160 12.73 6.48 -4.67
N GLU A 161 12.98 7.77 -4.92
CA GLU A 161 13.02 8.37 -6.26
C GLU A 161 14.21 9.33 -6.30
N SER A 162 14.95 9.38 -7.41
CA SER A 162 16.25 10.08 -7.46
C SER A 162 16.15 11.56 -7.81
N SER A 163 15.04 12.03 -8.37
CA SER A 163 14.95 13.34 -9.02
C SER A 163 13.90 14.29 -8.44
N GLN A 164 12.85 13.76 -7.82
CA GLN A 164 11.71 14.52 -7.32
C GLN A 164 10.93 13.75 -6.25
N GLY A 165 10.23 14.51 -5.41
CA GLY A 165 9.24 13.96 -4.48
C GLY A 165 7.91 13.62 -5.15
N GLY A 166 7.05 12.93 -4.41
CA GLY A 166 5.72 12.52 -4.84
C GLY A 166 5.05 11.55 -3.87
N HIS A 167 3.74 11.41 -4.02
CA HIS A 167 2.90 10.52 -3.24
C HIS A 167 3.01 9.09 -3.76
N TYR A 168 3.21 8.15 -2.85
CA TYR A 168 3.20 6.73 -3.16
C TYR A 168 2.46 5.94 -2.07
N GLY A 169 1.98 4.77 -2.45
CA GLY A 169 1.44 3.80 -1.54
C GLY A 169 2.24 2.52 -1.54
N LEU A 170 2.34 1.88 -0.38
CA LEU A 170 3.00 0.60 -0.19
C LEU A 170 2.01 -0.39 0.42
N ALA A 171 1.64 -1.40 -0.34
CA ALA A 171 0.80 -2.49 0.15
C ALA A 171 1.65 -3.71 0.54
N ILE A 172 1.36 -4.29 1.70
CA ILE A 172 2.02 -5.51 2.20
C ILE A 172 0.96 -6.48 2.70
N GLY A 173 1.15 -7.77 2.41
CA GLY A 173 0.26 -8.82 2.89
C GLY A 173 -0.96 -9.04 2.00
N TYR A 174 -1.79 -10.00 2.38
CA TYR A 174 -2.80 -10.57 1.48
C TYR A 174 -4.07 -11.08 2.18
N LYS A 175 -4.09 -11.11 3.52
CA LYS A 175 -5.25 -11.54 4.31
C LYS A 175 -6.07 -10.32 4.72
N GLU A 176 -7.33 -10.31 4.33
CA GLU A 176 -8.33 -9.36 4.81
C GLU A 176 -8.86 -9.80 6.19
N GLN A 177 -8.36 -9.19 7.29
CA GLN A 177 -8.79 -9.49 8.68
C GLN A 177 -8.92 -8.19 9.51
N PHE A 178 -10.09 -7.92 10.10
CA PHE A 178 -10.39 -6.61 10.70
C PHE A 178 -10.84 -6.66 12.16
N GLY A 179 -10.39 -5.68 12.95
CA GLY A 179 -10.88 -5.36 14.29
C GLY A 179 -12.06 -4.38 14.27
N LEU A 180 -12.82 -4.32 15.38
CA LEU A 180 -13.97 -3.41 15.53
C LEU A 180 -13.58 -1.93 15.57
N ASP A 181 -12.38 -1.63 16.05
CA ASP A 181 -11.79 -0.29 16.11
C ASP A 181 -11.39 0.25 14.74
N GLU A 182 -10.93 -0.62 13.83
CA GLU A 182 -10.64 -0.28 12.44
C GLU A 182 -11.92 0.11 11.69
N PHE A 183 -13.03 -0.59 11.93
CA PHE A 183 -14.31 -0.30 11.30
C PHE A 183 -14.83 1.12 11.59
N ILE A 184 -14.61 1.64 12.80
CA ILE A 184 -15.10 2.95 13.21
C ILE A 184 -14.31 4.10 12.56
N ARG A 185 -13.05 3.85 12.17
CA ARG A 185 -12.16 4.88 11.60
C ARG A 185 -12.32 5.06 10.08
N ILE A 186 -12.88 4.07 9.39
CA ILE A 186 -13.03 4.05 7.91
C ILE A 186 -13.43 5.41 7.32
N PRO A 187 -14.45 6.15 7.82
CA PRO A 187 -14.81 7.43 7.20
C PRO A 187 -13.72 8.50 7.29
N ILE A 188 -12.97 8.53 8.39
CA ILE A 188 -11.86 9.49 8.61
C ILE A 188 -10.67 9.10 7.72
N ASP A 189 -10.42 7.80 7.62
CA ASP A 189 -9.35 7.21 6.83
C ASP A 189 -9.50 7.49 5.34
N VAL A 190 -10.72 7.31 4.81
CA VAL A 190 -11.07 7.63 3.41
C VAL A 190 -10.87 9.11 3.10
N ILE A 191 -11.27 10.02 4.01
CA ILE A 191 -11.00 11.46 3.84
C ILE A 191 -9.49 11.72 3.76
N GLY A 192 -8.71 11.11 4.66
CA GLY A 192 -7.26 11.26 4.69
C GLY A 192 -6.58 10.76 3.42
N ILE A 193 -7.09 9.68 2.82
CA ILE A 193 -6.60 9.12 1.55
C ILE A 193 -6.92 10.06 0.40
N HIS A 194 -8.16 10.53 0.27
CA HIS A 194 -8.51 11.49 -0.80
C HIS A 194 -7.72 12.79 -0.71
N GLN A 195 -7.41 13.27 0.50
CA GLN A 195 -6.52 14.41 0.66
C GLN A 195 -5.09 14.10 0.20
N TRP A 196 -4.57 12.91 0.51
CA TRP A 196 -3.27 12.43 0.04
C TRP A 196 -3.25 12.28 -1.50
N GLU A 197 -4.36 11.93 -2.14
CA GLU A 197 -4.50 11.97 -3.60
C GLU A 197 -4.57 13.40 -4.17
N GLY A 198 -4.56 14.44 -3.33
CA GLY A 198 -4.64 15.84 -3.74
C GLY A 198 -6.07 16.39 -3.90
N GLN A 199 -7.09 15.68 -3.42
CA GLN A 199 -8.46 16.18 -3.44
C GLN A 199 -8.71 17.21 -2.32
N SER A 200 -9.50 18.25 -2.62
CA SER A 200 -9.87 19.26 -1.62
C SER A 200 -10.97 18.77 -0.68
N LEU A 201 -10.96 19.22 0.58
CA LEU A 201 -12.02 18.88 1.55
C LEU A 201 -13.43 19.27 1.08
N LEU A 202 -13.55 20.38 0.34
CA LEU A 202 -14.85 20.81 -0.20
C LEU A 202 -15.39 19.80 -1.21
N PHE A 203 -14.52 19.23 -2.05
CA PHE A 203 -14.89 18.20 -3.02
C PHE A 203 -15.24 16.87 -2.34
N ILE A 204 -14.49 16.49 -1.29
CA ILE A 204 -14.73 15.25 -0.54
C ILE A 204 -16.07 15.28 0.22
N LEU A 205 -16.49 16.46 0.70
CA LEU A 205 -17.67 16.63 1.57
C LEU A 205 -18.92 17.17 0.86
N SER A 206 -18.87 17.42 -0.46
CA SER A 206 -19.98 17.99 -1.26
C SER A 206 -20.95 16.96 -1.83
#